data_AF-A0A7J9CZ47-F1
#
_entry.id   AF-A0A7J9CZ47-F1
#
_cell.length_a   1.000
_cell.length_b   1.000
_cell.length_c   1.000
_cell.angle_alpha   90.00
_cell.angle_beta   90.00
_cell.angle_gamma   90.00
#
_symmetry.space_group_name_H-M   'P 1'
#
loop_
_entity.id
_entity.type
_entity.pdbx_description
1 polymer ?
#
loop_
_entity_poly.entity_id
_entity_poly.type
_entity_poly.pdbx_seq_one_letter_code
_entity_poly.pdbx_strand_id
1 'polypeptide(L)'
;PTRLEDSQVQAFTFLVRDKRLGANVGSAQGPTELGKYLMRSPTKEVIFGRETMRFWDLRAHWLEPLGGPNSLDLSGIATEINAVNYVSARSWLATSHFVLGFFLFVGHLWHTGRARAAAAEFERGID
;
A
#
# COMPACT_ATOMS: atom_id res chain seq x y z
N PRO A 1 8.55 -3.03 -4.60
CA PRO A 1 7.38 -2.13 -4.81
C PRO A 1 6.75 -1.81 -3.45
N THR A 2 6.00 -0.72 -3.34
CA THR A 2 5.10 -0.53 -2.18
C THR A 2 3.84 -1.37 -2.35
N ARG A 3 3.12 -1.66 -1.25
CA ARG A 3 1.84 -2.39 -1.33
C ARG A 3 0.82 -1.72 -2.26
N LEU A 4 0.76 -0.39 -2.23
CA LEU A 4 -0.11 0.39 -3.12
C LEU A 4 0.32 0.26 -4.58
N GLU A 5 1.64 0.22 -4.84
CA GLU A 5 2.20 0.07 -6.19
C GLU A 5 1.93 -1.33 -6.75
N ASP A 6 2.12 -2.39 -5.94
CA ASP A 6 1.78 -3.77 -6.33
C ASP A 6 0.30 -3.92 -6.70
N SER A 7 -0.58 -3.30 -5.93
CA SER A 7 -2.02 -3.30 -6.20
C SER A 7 -2.37 -2.63 -7.54
N GLN A 8 -1.72 -1.50 -7.87
CA GLN A 8 -1.93 -0.83 -9.14
C GLN A 8 -1.32 -1.60 -10.33
N VAL A 9 -0.14 -2.21 -10.15
CA VAL A 9 0.49 -3.07 -11.16
C VAL A 9 -0.39 -4.29 -11.48
N GLN A 10 -0.99 -4.91 -10.46
CA GLN A 10 -1.90 -6.03 -10.65
C GLN A 10 -3.12 -5.62 -11.48
N ALA A 11 -3.76 -4.49 -11.15
CA ALA A 11 -4.90 -3.98 -11.90
C ALA A 11 -4.52 -3.65 -13.37
N PHE A 12 -3.37 -3.00 -13.57
CA PHE A 12 -2.86 -2.66 -14.89
C PHE A 12 -2.58 -3.90 -15.75
N THR A 13 -1.98 -4.93 -15.16
CA THR A 13 -1.69 -6.21 -15.83
C THR A 13 -2.96 -6.82 -16.43
N PHE A 14 -4.01 -6.96 -15.61
CA PHE A 14 -5.26 -7.56 -16.07
C PHE A 14 -6.00 -6.68 -17.07
N LEU A 15 -5.95 -5.35 -16.91
CA LEU A 15 -6.51 -4.42 -17.88
C LEU A 15 -5.84 -4.60 -19.26
N VAL A 16 -4.50 -4.60 -19.30
CA VAL A 16 -3.74 -4.76 -20.55
C VAL A 16 -3.99 -6.13 -21.17
N ARG A 17 -3.97 -7.20 -20.37
CA ARG A 17 -4.27 -8.56 -20.82
C ARG A 17 -5.65 -8.64 -21.45
N ASP A 18 -6.68 -8.19 -20.74
CA ASP A 18 -8.07 -8.34 -21.21
C ASP A 18 -8.36 -7.42 -22.40
N LYS A 19 -7.73 -6.23 -22.47
CA LYS A 19 -7.77 -5.36 -23.66
C LYS A 19 -7.14 -6.05 -24.88
N ARG A 20 -6.01 -6.73 -24.71
CA ARG A 20 -5.36 -7.53 -25.78
C ARG A 20 -6.21 -8.71 -26.24
N LEU A 21 -7.03 -9.26 -25.34
CA LEU A 21 -8.01 -10.30 -25.64
C LEU A 21 -9.32 -9.76 -26.24
N GLY A 22 -9.42 -8.45 -26.51
CA GLY A 22 -10.57 -7.83 -27.17
C GLY A 22 -11.67 -7.31 -26.22
N ALA A 23 -11.44 -7.30 -24.90
CA ALA A 23 -12.42 -6.74 -23.97
C ALA A 23 -12.49 -5.21 -24.06
N ASN A 24 -13.71 -4.65 -24.07
CA ASN A 24 -13.89 -3.21 -23.93
C ASN A 24 -13.73 -2.79 -22.46
N VAL A 25 -12.52 -2.36 -22.10
CA VAL A 25 -12.17 -2.00 -20.72
C VAL A 25 -12.88 -0.75 -20.19
N GLY A 26 -13.42 0.10 -21.08
CA GLY A 26 -14.13 1.33 -20.71
C GLY A 26 -15.62 1.12 -20.40
N SER A 27 -16.24 0.09 -20.97
CA SER A 27 -17.66 -0.24 -20.74
C SER A 27 -17.87 -1.55 -19.97
N ALA A 28 -16.79 -2.28 -19.66
CA ALA A 28 -16.90 -3.51 -18.89
C ALA A 28 -17.40 -3.24 -17.47
N GLN A 29 -18.63 -3.66 -17.19
CA GLN A 29 -19.24 -3.59 -15.86
C GLN A 29 -18.79 -4.78 -15.00
N GLY A 30 -18.47 -4.51 -13.74
CA GLY A 30 -18.15 -5.51 -12.73
C GLY A 30 -19.39 -6.02 -11.99
N PRO A 31 -19.25 -7.03 -11.12
CA PRO A 31 -20.37 -7.63 -10.39
C PRO A 31 -21.09 -6.67 -9.43
N THR A 32 -20.45 -5.57 -9.03
CA THR A 32 -20.99 -4.55 -8.13
C THR A 32 -21.53 -3.33 -8.89
N GLU A 33 -21.83 -3.49 -10.18
CA GLU A 33 -22.29 -2.45 -11.11
C GLU A 33 -21.30 -1.31 -11.41
N LEU A 34 -20.17 -1.24 -10.69
CA LEU A 34 -19.05 -0.36 -11.00
C LEU A 34 -18.22 -0.88 -12.18
N GLY A 35 -17.41 -0.03 -12.80
CA GLY A 35 -16.52 -0.45 -13.87
C GLY A 35 -15.49 -1.48 -13.39
N LYS A 36 -15.33 -2.56 -14.17
CA LYS A 36 -14.46 -3.70 -13.86
C LYS A 36 -12.98 -3.30 -13.82
N TYR A 37 -12.56 -2.39 -14.69
CA TYR A 37 -11.16 -1.96 -14.84
C TYR A 37 -10.96 -0.47 -14.56
N LEU A 38 -11.90 0.38 -14.97
CA LEU A 38 -11.84 1.83 -14.82
C LEU A 38 -13.10 2.35 -14.17
N MET A 39 -12.98 3.38 -13.34
CA MET A 39 -14.11 4.08 -12.73
C MET A 39 -13.71 5.50 -12.35
N ARG A 40 -14.60 6.21 -11.63
CA ARG A 40 -14.40 7.59 -11.21
C ARG A 40 -14.03 7.66 -9.73
N SER A 41 -13.02 8.47 -9.41
CA SER A 41 -12.71 8.85 -8.03
C SER A 41 -13.82 9.76 -7.45
N PRO A 42 -13.83 10.03 -6.13
CA PRO A 42 -14.69 11.06 -5.54
C PRO A 42 -14.55 12.45 -6.20
N THR A 43 -13.38 12.73 -6.80
CA THR A 43 -13.07 13.98 -7.53
C THR A 43 -13.24 13.85 -9.04
N LYS A 44 -13.86 12.76 -9.52
CA LYS A 44 -14.16 12.46 -10.94
C LYS A 44 -12.94 12.15 -11.82
N GLU A 45 -11.77 11.91 -11.24
CA GLU A 45 -10.61 11.42 -12.01
C GLU A 45 -10.85 9.98 -12.48
N VAL A 46 -10.27 9.61 -13.62
CA VAL A 46 -10.30 8.21 -14.08
C VAL A 46 -9.28 7.42 -13.26
N ILE A 47 -9.74 6.38 -12.58
CA ILE A 47 -8.92 5.57 -11.70
C ILE A 47 -9.14 4.08 -11.99
N PHE A 48 -8.20 3.24 -11.56
CA PHE A 48 -8.37 1.80 -11.62
C PHE A 48 -9.51 1.31 -10.71
N GLY A 49 -10.24 0.31 -11.20
CA GLY A 49 -11.38 -0.35 -10.56
C GLY A 49 -11.03 -1.21 -9.34
N ARG A 50 -12.05 -1.83 -8.72
CA ARG A 50 -11.91 -2.83 -7.63
C ARG A 50 -11.22 -2.27 -6.36
N GLU A 51 -10.59 -3.14 -5.59
CA GLU A 51 -9.95 -2.81 -4.30
C GLU A 51 -8.82 -1.77 -4.45
N THR A 52 -8.19 -1.68 -5.62
CA THR A 52 -7.14 -0.69 -5.88
C THR A 52 -7.67 0.75 -5.98
N MET A 53 -9.00 0.96 -5.91
CA MET A 53 -9.61 2.28 -5.74
C MET A 53 -9.00 3.06 -4.58
N ARG A 54 -8.70 2.38 -3.46
CA ARG A 54 -8.15 3.03 -2.26
C ARG A 54 -6.72 3.55 -2.43
N PHE A 55 -6.06 3.19 -3.53
CA PHE A 55 -4.68 3.55 -3.84
C PHE A 55 -4.60 4.47 -5.06
N TRP A 56 -5.70 5.13 -5.43
CA TRP A 56 -5.79 6.04 -6.58
C TRP A 56 -4.81 7.22 -6.53
N ASP A 57 -4.33 7.56 -5.33
CA ASP A 57 -3.32 8.61 -5.11
C ASP A 57 -1.89 8.19 -5.46
N LEU A 58 -1.64 6.94 -5.89
CA LEU A 58 -0.31 6.51 -6.31
C LEU A 58 0.22 7.45 -7.41
N ARG A 59 1.49 7.82 -7.28
CA ARG A 59 2.29 8.45 -8.31
C ARG A 59 3.53 7.59 -8.51
N ALA A 60 3.70 7.05 -9.71
CA ALA A 60 4.85 6.23 -10.05
C ALA A 60 5.33 6.58 -11.46
N HIS A 61 6.64 6.62 -11.63
CA HIS A 61 7.27 6.96 -12.90
C HIS A 61 6.90 6.01 -14.05
N TRP A 62 6.43 4.79 -13.76
CA TRP A 62 5.92 3.85 -14.77
C TRP A 62 4.44 4.09 -15.11
N LEU A 63 3.69 4.81 -14.27
CA LEU A 63 2.28 5.13 -14.46
C LEU A 63 2.11 6.49 -15.17
N GLU A 64 3.03 7.43 -14.95
CA GLU A 64 3.05 8.76 -15.60
C GLU A 64 3.10 8.71 -17.15
N PRO A 65 3.84 7.79 -17.80
CA PRO A 65 3.93 7.68 -19.26
C PRO A 65 2.80 6.88 -19.90
N LEU A 66 1.89 6.27 -19.12
CA LEU A 66 0.78 5.45 -19.65
C LEU A 66 -0.34 6.26 -20.33
N GLY A 67 -0.06 7.52 -20.65
CA GLY A 67 -0.63 8.24 -21.80
C GLY A 67 -0.07 7.82 -23.18
N GLY A 68 0.63 6.68 -23.29
CA GLY A 68 1.22 6.19 -24.55
C GLY A 68 1.45 4.67 -24.62
N PRO A 69 1.74 4.12 -25.81
CA PRO A 69 1.56 2.70 -26.13
C PRO A 69 2.87 1.92 -26.05
N ASN A 70 2.98 0.95 -25.13
CA ASN A 70 3.31 -0.45 -25.42
C ASN A 70 3.74 -1.21 -24.15
N SER A 71 3.35 -2.48 -24.09
CA SER A 71 3.25 -3.29 -22.87
C SER A 71 4.40 -4.27 -22.66
N LEU A 72 4.66 -4.57 -21.37
CA LEU A 72 5.46 -5.69 -20.89
C LEU A 72 4.57 -6.91 -20.55
N ASP A 73 5.18 -8.10 -20.58
CA ASP A 73 4.63 -9.43 -20.30
C ASP A 73 4.58 -9.76 -18.79
N LEU A 74 3.63 -10.60 -18.35
CA LEU A 74 3.46 -11.04 -16.96
C LEU A 74 3.08 -12.53 -16.88
N SER A 75 4.04 -13.33 -16.40
CA SER A 75 3.82 -14.69 -15.90
C SER A 75 3.77 -14.69 -14.37
N GLY A 76 2.89 -15.52 -13.79
CA GLY A 76 2.99 -16.00 -12.42
C GLY A 76 1.83 -15.64 -11.50
N ILE A 77 0.69 -16.35 -11.66
CA ILE A 77 -0.19 -16.58 -10.51
C ILE A 77 0.53 -17.61 -9.63
N ALA A 78 1.10 -17.16 -8.53
CA ALA A 78 1.52 -18.01 -7.43
C ALA A 78 0.64 -17.68 -6.22
N THR A 79 -0.42 -18.47 -6.02
CA THR A 79 -0.93 -18.72 -4.68
C THR A 79 0.03 -19.69 -4.03
N GLU A 80 0.57 -19.34 -2.88
CA GLU A 80 1.57 -20.19 -2.24
C GLU A 80 1.16 -20.79 -0.92
N ILE A 81 1.23 -22.11 -0.93
CA ILE A 81 1.80 -22.95 0.11
C ILE A 81 3.33 -23.04 -0.18
N ASN A 82 4.18 -22.43 0.66
CA ASN A 82 5.64 -22.61 0.81
C ASN A 82 6.57 -22.87 -0.42
N ALA A 83 6.49 -22.13 -1.52
CA ALA A 83 7.36 -22.32 -2.71
C ALA A 83 8.30 -21.13 -3.07
N VAL A 84 8.12 -19.92 -2.50
CA VAL A 84 8.91 -18.70 -2.72
C VAL A 84 9.23 -18.10 -1.35
N ASN A 85 10.52 -18.10 -1.00
CA ASN A 85 11.03 -17.45 0.20
C ASN A 85 11.34 -15.98 -0.06
N TYR A 86 10.32 -15.13 -0.01
CA TYR A 86 10.47 -13.69 -0.24
C TYR A 86 9.66 -12.86 0.76
N VAL A 87 10.32 -11.90 1.40
CA VAL A 87 9.70 -10.84 2.20
C VAL A 87 10.34 -9.52 1.79
N SER A 88 9.51 -8.51 1.50
CA SER A 88 10.03 -7.22 1.03
C SER A 88 10.87 -6.53 2.12
N ALA A 89 11.98 -5.89 1.71
CA ALA A 89 12.79 -5.08 2.62
C ALA A 89 11.98 -3.93 3.26
N ARG A 90 10.98 -3.39 2.55
CA ARG A 90 10.07 -2.36 3.08
C ARG A 90 9.26 -2.89 4.25
N SER A 91 8.83 -4.14 4.20
CA SER A 91 8.13 -4.79 5.33
C SER A 91 9.05 -4.89 6.54
N TRP A 92 10.28 -5.38 6.37
CA TRP A 92 11.28 -5.47 7.44
C TRP A 92 11.61 -4.13 8.07
N LEU A 93 11.87 -3.11 7.25
CA LEU A 93 12.19 -1.78 7.73
C LEU A 93 11.01 -1.14 8.45
N ALA A 94 9.80 -1.21 7.90
CA ALA A 94 8.62 -0.61 8.52
C ALA A 94 8.29 -1.24 9.88
N THR A 95 8.30 -2.58 9.97
CA THR A 95 7.96 -3.26 11.23
C THR A 95 9.03 -3.04 12.30
N SER A 96 10.31 -3.16 11.96
CA SER A 96 11.41 -2.90 12.91
C SER A 96 11.37 -1.46 13.44
N HIS A 97 11.23 -0.46 12.56
CA HIS A 97 11.22 0.94 12.97
C HIS A 97 9.97 1.32 13.76
N PHE A 98 8.81 0.71 13.46
CA PHE A 98 7.61 0.91 14.26
C PHE A 98 7.82 0.42 15.70
N VAL A 99 8.36 -0.79 15.86
CA VAL A 99 8.65 -1.39 17.18
C VAL A 99 9.66 -0.53 17.95
N LEU A 100 10.76 -0.13 17.30
CA LEU A 100 11.77 0.73 17.91
C LEU A 100 11.19 2.09 18.31
N GLY A 101 10.44 2.74 17.42
CA GLY A 101 9.80 4.03 17.70
C GLY A 101 8.82 3.96 18.88
N PHE A 102 8.02 2.90 18.97
CA PHE A 102 7.12 2.68 20.09
C PHE A 102 7.88 2.58 21.42
N PHE A 103 8.94 1.77 21.50
CA PHE A 103 9.69 1.61 22.73
C PHE A 103 10.51 2.85 23.11
N LEU A 104 11.00 3.60 22.13
CA LEU A 104 11.62 4.90 22.39
C LEU A 104 10.61 5.90 22.97
N PHE A 105 9.36 5.89 22.49
CA PHE A 105 8.31 6.73 23.05
C PHE A 105 7.93 6.32 24.48
N VAL A 106 7.76 5.02 24.75
CA VAL A 106 7.53 4.51 26.13
C VAL A 106 8.69 4.88 27.05
N GLY A 107 9.93 4.69 26.60
CA GLY A 107 11.12 5.10 27.34
C GLY A 107 11.15 6.60 27.60
N HIS A 108 10.80 7.42 26.61
CA HIS A 108 10.70 8.87 26.77
C HIS A 108 9.70 9.27 27.85
N LEU A 109 8.49 8.70 27.85
CA LEU A 109 7.48 8.98 28.87
C LEU A 109 7.96 8.58 30.26
N TRP A 110 8.54 7.38 30.38
CA TRP A 110 9.08 6.87 31.65
C TRP A 110 10.18 7.77 32.21
N HIS A 111 11.20 8.07 31.41
CA HIS A 111 12.32 8.89 31.84
C HIS A 111 11.90 10.34 32.13
N THR A 112 11.00 10.90 31.33
CA THR A 112 10.47 12.25 31.58
C THR A 112 9.67 12.31 32.87
N GLY A 113 8.78 11.33 33.11
CA GLY A 113 8.01 11.23 34.34
C GLY A 113 8.92 11.10 35.57
N ARG A 114 9.90 10.20 35.51
CA ARG A 114 10.88 10.00 36.59
C ARG A 114 11.74 11.25 36.84
N ALA A 115 12.21 11.91 35.79
CA ALA A 115 13.01 13.13 35.93
C ALA A 115 12.22 14.26 36.61
N ARG A 116 10.93 14.40 36.27
CA ARG A 116 10.04 15.37 36.92
C ARG A 116 9.76 15.02 38.38
N ALA A 117 9.50 13.76 38.70
CA ALA A 117 9.28 13.32 40.07
C ALA A 117 10.53 13.51 40.95
N ALA A 118 11.72 13.28 40.39
CA ALA A 118 13.00 13.52 41.07
C ALA A 118 13.23 15.01 41.32
N ALA A 119 12.94 15.88 40.34
CA ALA A 119 13.03 17.33 40.51
C ALA A 119 12.06 17.90 41.56
N ALA A 120 10.97 17.18 41.85
CA ALA A 120 9.99 17.51 42.89
C ALA A 120 10.15 16.63 44.15
N GLU A 121 11.24 15.86 44.24
CA GLU A 121 11.68 15.09 45.41
C GLU A 121 10.74 13.98 45.92
N PHE A 122 9.78 13.50 45.10
CA PHE A 122 8.88 12.39 45.47
C PHE A 122 9.11 11.11 44.67
N GLU A 123 10.25 10.95 43.98
CA GLU A 123 10.48 9.77 43.12
C GLU A 123 10.51 8.43 43.88
N ARG A 124 10.73 8.48 45.20
CA ARG A 124 10.87 7.29 46.07
C ARG A 124 9.60 6.91 46.83
N GLY A 125 8.53 7.70 46.70
CA GLY A 125 7.28 7.49 47.44
C GLY A 125 6.79 8.76 48.10
N ILE A 126 5.65 8.63 48.78
CA ILE A 126 5.07 9.65 49.65
C ILE A 126 5.56 9.36 51.06
N ASP A 127 5.84 10.40 51.85
CA ASP A 127 6.20 10.29 53.27
C ASP A 127 5.09 9.66 54.14
#